data_AF-A0A8I1IRV0-F1
#
_entry.id   AF-A0A8I1IRV0-F1
#
_cell.length_a   1.000
_cell.length_b   1.000
_cell.length_c   1.000
_cell.angle_alpha   90.00
_cell.angle_beta   90.00
_cell.angle_gamma   90.00
#
_symmetry.space_group_name_H-M   'P 1'
#
loop_
_entity.id
_entity.type
_entity.pdbx_description
1 polymer ?
#
loop_
_entity_poly.entity_id
_entity_poly.type
_entity_poly.pdbx_seq_one_letter_code
_entity_poly.pdbx_strand_id
1 'polypeptide(L)' 'MGSGAAPLDSDPKTLVSTDWLARNLASPDIRVIDASWYLPEDGRDPKAEYNAAHIPGARFFD' A
#
# COMPACT_ATOMS: atom_id res chain seq x y z
N MET A 1 32.44 8.80 -1.84
CA MET A 1 31.76 8.62 -0.54
C MET A 1 30.27 8.47 -0.81
N GLY A 2 29.71 7.27 -0.61
CA GLY A 2 28.27 6.91 -0.67
C GLY A 2 27.67 6.85 -2.08
N SER A 3 27.74 5.71 -2.79
CA SER A 3 26.63 4.73 -2.92
C SER A 3 25.30 5.38 -3.34
N GLY A 4 24.73 5.15 -4.51
CA GLY A 4 24.61 3.86 -5.20
C GLY A 4 23.23 3.26 -4.96
N ALA A 5 22.18 3.92 -5.46
CA ALA A 5 20.90 3.32 -5.81
C ALA A 5 20.27 4.23 -6.87
N ALA A 6 20.05 3.71 -8.08
CA ALA A 6 19.13 4.37 -9.00
C ALA A 6 17.77 4.51 -8.29
N PRO A 7 16.98 5.57 -8.55
CA PRO A 7 15.58 5.56 -8.13
C PRO A 7 15.01 4.21 -8.57
N LEU A 8 14.34 3.48 -7.69
CA LEU A 8 13.56 2.32 -8.13
C LEU A 8 12.60 2.88 -9.16
N ASP A 9 12.94 2.72 -10.44
CA ASP A 9 12.10 3.13 -11.55
C ASP A 9 10.77 2.45 -11.25
N SER A 10 9.75 3.26 -10.92
CA SER A 10 8.42 2.76 -10.70
C SER A 10 7.99 2.15 -12.02
N ASP A 11 8.08 0.83 -12.17
CA ASP A 11 7.46 0.13 -13.27
C ASP A 11 5.95 0.25 -13.02
N PRO A 12 5.26 1.18 -13.72
CA PRO A 12 3.89 1.57 -13.36
C PRO A 12 2.90 0.41 -13.53
N LYS A 13 3.34 -0.74 -14.06
CA LYS A 13 2.53 -1.95 -14.17
C LYS A 13 2.44 -2.74 -12.86
N THR A 14 3.44 -2.69 -11.98
CA THR A 14 3.52 -3.60 -10.83
C THR A 14 3.83 -2.93 -9.50
N LEU A 15 4.64 -1.86 -9.49
CA LEU A 15 5.04 -1.17 -8.27
C LEU A 15 5.17 0.33 -8.49
N VAL A 16 4.67 1.10 -7.52
CA VAL A 16 4.72 2.55 -7.53
C VAL A 16 5.26 3.08 -6.21
N SER A 17 5.85 4.27 -6.24
CA SER A 17 6.27 4.96 -5.01
C SER A 17 5.09 5.50 -4.20
N THR A 18 5.31 5.74 -2.92
CA THR A 18 4.31 6.37 -2.02
C THR A 18 3.93 7.77 -2.50
N ASP A 19 4.88 8.54 -3.03
CA ASP A 19 4.66 9.87 -3.58
C ASP A 19 3.78 9.83 -4.82
N TRP A 20 4.00 8.85 -5.71
CA TRP A 20 3.14 8.66 -6.87
C TRP A 20 1.74 8.29 -6.42
N LEU A 21 1.58 7.34 -5.50
CA LEU A 21 0.27 6.94 -5.00
C LEU A 21 -0.48 8.12 -4.39
N ALA A 22 0.15 8.88 -3.50
CA ALA A 22 -0.45 10.05 -2.85
C ALA A 22 -0.98 11.09 -3.86
N ARG A 23 -0.26 11.32 -4.97
CA ARG A 23 -0.69 12.24 -6.03
C ARG A 23 -1.85 11.71 -6.88
N ASN A 24 -2.06 10.39 -6.91
CA ASN A 24 -3.02 9.73 -7.78
C ASN A 24 -4.24 9.14 -7.03
N LEU A 25 -4.34 9.28 -5.70
CA LEU A 25 -5.45 8.71 -4.90
C LEU A 25 -6.86 9.12 -5.36
N ALA A 26 -7.00 10.31 -5.96
CA ALA A 26 -8.28 10.81 -6.46
C ALA A 26 -8.62 10.30 -7.89
N SER A 27 -7.74 9.53 -8.52
CA SER A 27 -7.97 9.03 -9.88
C SER A 27 -9.16 8.06 -9.92
N PRO A 28 -10.14 8.26 -10.82
CA PRO A 28 -11.29 7.36 -10.94
C PRO A 28 -10.89 5.94 -11.39
N ASP A 29 -9.69 5.78 -11.97
CA ASP A 29 -9.18 4.50 -12.47
C ASP A 29 -8.37 3.72 -11.42
N ILE A 30 -8.11 4.30 -10.24
CA ILE A 30 -7.32 3.67 -9.19
C ILE A 30 -8.22 3.16 -8.07
N ARG A 31 -7.99 1.93 -7.64
CA ARG A 31 -8.56 1.35 -6.42
C ARG A 31 -7.44 0.82 -5.57
N VAL A 32 -7.40 1.26 -4.32
CA VAL A 32 -6.44 0.76 -3.32
C VAL A 32 -7.08 -0.40 -2.57
N ILE A 33 -6.38 -1.52 -2.49
CA ILE A 33 -6.81 -2.69 -1.75
C ILE A 33 -5.81 -2.93 -0.61
N ASP A 34 -6.32 -3.03 0.60
CA ASP A 34 -5.55 -3.52 1.74
C ASP A 34 -5.69 -5.05 1.80
N ALA A 35 -4.58 -5.74 1.56
CA ALA A 35 -4.49 -7.20 1.56
C ALA A 35 -3.68 -7.71 2.76
N SER A 36 -3.71 -6.98 3.88
CA SER A 36 -3.03 -7.37 5.11
C SER A 36 -3.59 -8.69 5.64
N TRP A 37 -2.69 -9.64 5.90
CA TRP A 37 -3.00 -10.94 6.49
C TRP A 37 -1.84 -11.37 7.37
N TYR A 38 -2.15 -12.05 8.48
CA TYR A 38 -1.18 -12.49 9.48
C TYR A 38 -1.36 -13.98 9.78
N LEU A 39 -0.29 -14.63 10.22
CA LEU A 39 -0.38 -16.01 10.69
C LEU A 39 -1.24 -16.07 11.97
N PRO A 40 -1.94 -17.17 12.24
CA PRO A 40 -2.78 -17.30 13.44
C PRO A 40 -2.03 -17.02 14.76
N GLU A 41 -0.76 -17.40 14.83
CA GLU A 41 0.11 -17.21 16.01
C GLU A 41 0.59 -15.77 16.22
N ASP A 42 0.46 -14.87 15.23
CA ASP A 42 0.91 -13.49 15.34
C ASP A 42 0.06 -12.69 16.35
N GLY A 43 -1.16 -13.18 16.66
CA GLY A 43 -2.07 -12.51 17.60
C GLY A 43 -2.53 -11.13 17.12
N ARG A 44 -2.49 -10.88 15.81
CA ARG A 44 -2.87 -9.62 15.17
C ARG A 44 -4.20 -9.78 14.42
N ASP A 45 -5.01 -8.73 14.45
CA ASP A 45 -6.27 -8.67 13.71
C ASP A 45 -6.12 -7.66 12.54
N PRO A 46 -5.99 -8.14 11.29
CA PRO A 46 -5.78 -7.27 10.15
C PRO A 46 -7.00 -6.37 9.89
N LYS A 47 -8.21 -6.81 10.25
CA LYS A 47 -9.43 -6.01 10.09
C LYS A 47 -9.48 -4.88 11.11
N ALA A 48 -9.11 -5.16 12.36
CA ALA A 48 -9.04 -4.14 13.40
C ALA A 48 -7.99 -3.07 13.08
N GLU A 49 -6.82 -3.47 12.57
CA GLU A 49 -5.75 -2.55 12.15
C GLU A 49 -6.18 -1.67 10.97
N TYR A 50 -6.80 -2.26 9.94
CA TYR A 50 -7.39 -1.52 8.83
C TYR A 50 -8.41 -0.48 9.34
N ASN A 51 -9.31 -0.87 10.26
CA ASN A 51 -10.31 0.04 10.82
C ASN A 51 -9.66 1.18 11.64
N ALA A 52 -8.54 0.93 12.29
CA ALA A 52 -7.80 1.93 13.04
C ALA A 52 -7.10 2.94 12.12
N ALA A 53 -6.46 2.46 11.04
CA ALA A 53 -5.86 3.31 10.02
C ALA A 53 -5.65 2.54 8.70
N HIS A 54 -5.99 3.19 7.58
CA HIS A 54 -5.70 2.71 6.23
C HIS A 54 -5.54 3.89 5.27
N ILE A 55 -5.01 3.61 4.08
CA ILE A 55 -4.90 4.61 3.00
C ILE A 55 -6.32 5.11 2.63
N PRO A 56 -6.55 6.42 2.50
CA PRO A 56 -7.87 6.95 2.15
C PRO A 56 -8.47 6.30 0.89
N GLY A 57 -9.71 5.86 0.99
CA GLY A 57 -10.43 5.21 -0.11
C GLY A 57 -10.04 3.76 -0.39
N ALA A 58 -9.09 3.20 0.39
CA ALA A 58 -8.79 1.78 0.31
C ALA A 58 -10.00 0.92 0.69
N ARG A 59 -9.95 -0.36 0.29
CA ARG A 59 -10.89 -1.39 0.72
C ARG A 59 -10.12 -2.55 1.31
N PHE A 60 -10.57 -3.05 2.44
CA PHE A 60 -10.05 -4.28 3.02
C PHE A 60 -10.49 -5.49 2.18
N PHE A 61 -9.57 -6.40 1.92
CA PHE A 61 -9.81 -7.67 1.22
C PHE A 61 -9.72 -8.83 2.22
N ASP A 62 -10.80 -9.61 2.35
CA ASP A 62 -10.88 -10.80 3.19
C ASP A 62 -11.03 -12.10 2.38
#